data_AF-A0A7X4AMA6-F1
#
_entry.id   AF-A0A7X4AMA6-F1
#
_cell.length_a   1.000
_cell.length_b   1.000
_cell.length_c   1.000
_cell.angle_alpha   90.00
_cell.angle_beta   90.00
_cell.angle_gamma   90.00
#
_symmetry.space_group_name_H-M   'P 1'
#
loop_
_entity.id
_entity.type
_entity.pdbx_description
1 polymer ?
#
loop_
_entity_poly.entity_id
_entity_poly.type
_entity_poly.pdbx_seq_one_letter_code
_entity_poly.pdbx_strand_id
1 'polypeptide(L)'
;MAGPRSRRCSRMPIGICRSSGPTWRASIACSPSDAALSPAYSSRSPAIWFLTMKIAKVEAFLLSSPLDEPLLLPFYGGERTILKRDAMLIRVTADNGLKGYGPGPAHERAEREINETIAPFLEGRDPAQWRTFEFPGELALQKTYRAVEVAVIDLAARFEGAPVSELVGGRKRDRIKLYGSAGMYMSPEEYANEAKAIADLGFTAYKMRPARGPEKDLETIARMREAVGPDVGLMIDAHAWWSLGDNSYSHNTLEQLPRDSQA
;
A
#
# COMPACT_ATOMS: atom_id res chain seq x y z
N MET A 1 45.21 28.58 -16.54
CA MET A 1 44.01 28.60 -17.42
C MET A 1 43.63 27.18 -17.76
N ALA A 2 42.54 26.70 -17.17
CA ALA A 2 41.85 25.47 -17.59
C ALA A 2 40.36 25.72 -17.26
N GLY A 3 39.55 25.91 -18.30
CA GLY A 3 38.14 26.28 -18.16
C GLY A 3 37.27 25.10 -17.70
N PRO A 4 36.11 25.37 -17.07
CA PRO A 4 35.20 24.33 -16.62
C PRO A 4 34.43 23.74 -17.80
N ARG A 5 34.48 22.41 -17.95
CA ARG A 5 33.68 21.65 -18.91
C ARG A 5 32.22 21.62 -18.42
N SER A 6 31.35 22.41 -19.07
CA SER A 6 29.90 22.31 -18.93
C SER A 6 29.43 20.93 -19.44
N ARG A 7 28.99 20.04 -18.55
CA ARG A 7 28.21 18.87 -18.95
C ARG A 7 26.74 19.28 -19.00
N ARG A 8 26.20 19.32 -20.22
CA ARG A 8 24.77 19.53 -20.50
C ARG A 8 23.97 18.44 -19.80
N CYS A 9 23.00 18.87 -18.99
CA CYS A 9 21.97 18.01 -18.43
C CYS A 9 20.98 17.68 -19.54
N SER A 10 21.10 16.50 -20.15
CA SER A 10 20.07 15.96 -21.04
C SER A 10 18.95 15.38 -20.17
N ARG A 11 17.77 16.02 -20.21
CA ARG A 11 16.51 15.49 -19.69
C ARG A 11 16.34 14.03 -20.14
N MET A 12 16.28 13.09 -19.20
CA MET A 12 15.85 11.73 -19.50
C MET A 12 14.33 11.72 -19.63
N PRO A 13 13.75 11.29 -20.77
CA PRO A 13 12.35 10.91 -20.81
C PRO A 13 12.16 9.61 -20.03
N ILE A 14 11.03 9.48 -19.34
CA ILE A 14 10.59 8.25 -18.67
C ILE A 14 10.46 7.16 -19.75
N GLY A 15 11.53 6.37 -19.91
CA GLY A 15 11.60 5.28 -20.87
C GLY A 15 10.89 4.06 -20.30
N ILE A 16 9.74 3.72 -20.89
CA ILE A 16 9.06 2.44 -20.66
C ILE A 16 10.00 1.34 -21.17
N CYS A 17 10.63 0.61 -20.25
CA CYS A 17 11.38 -0.59 -20.56
C CYS A 17 10.37 -1.69 -20.94
N ARG A 18 10.10 -1.85 -22.24
CA ARG A 18 9.34 -3.01 -22.76
C ARG A 18 10.27 -4.20 -22.81
N SER A 19 10.33 -5.00 -21.75
CA SER A 19 10.89 -6.34 -21.82
C SER A 19 9.84 -7.30 -22.37
N SER A 20 10.10 -7.84 -23.55
CA SER A 20 9.35 -8.93 -24.17
C SER A 20 9.66 -10.25 -23.45
N GLY A 21 8.77 -10.64 -22.53
CA GLY A 21 8.73 -11.97 -21.92
C GLY A 21 7.50 -12.76 -22.40
N PRO A 22 7.55 -14.12 -22.39
CA PRO A 22 6.58 -14.96 -23.09
C PRO A 22 5.19 -14.90 -22.45
N THR A 23 4.18 -14.82 -23.30
CA THR A 23 2.76 -14.84 -22.95
C THR A 23 2.38 -16.21 -22.38
N TRP A 24 2.07 -16.28 -21.07
CA TRP A 24 1.41 -17.44 -20.48
C TRP A 24 -0.07 -17.42 -20.89
N ARG A 25 -0.44 -18.16 -21.94
CA ARG A 25 -1.84 -18.49 -22.24
C ARG A 25 -2.26 -19.66 -21.36
N ALA A 26 -3.03 -19.39 -20.33
CA ALA A 26 -3.82 -20.41 -19.65
C ALA A 26 -5.08 -20.69 -20.49
N SER A 27 -5.02 -21.68 -21.36
CA SER A 27 -6.19 -22.24 -22.03
C SER A 27 -6.89 -23.20 -21.08
N ILE A 28 -7.96 -22.72 -20.42
CA ILE A 28 -8.93 -23.59 -19.76
C ILE A 28 -9.95 -23.96 -20.84
N ALA A 29 -9.84 -25.17 -21.38
CA ALA A 29 -10.88 -25.77 -22.19
C ALA A 29 -11.92 -26.39 -21.25
N CYS A 30 -13.13 -25.83 -21.21
CA CYS A 30 -14.30 -26.51 -20.68
C CYS A 30 -14.82 -27.48 -21.75
N SER A 31 -14.86 -28.77 -21.42
CA SER A 31 -15.65 -29.77 -22.16
C SER A 31 -16.85 -30.15 -21.30
N PRO A 32 -18.10 -30.06 -21.82
CA PRO A 32 -19.26 -30.63 -21.15
C PRO A 32 -19.57 -32.02 -21.73
N SER A 33 -19.66 -33.04 -20.90
CA SER A 33 -20.66 -34.12 -21.03
C SER A 33 -20.49 -35.20 -19.95
N ASP A 34 -21.60 -35.40 -19.23
CA ASP A 34 -22.24 -36.65 -18.82
C ASP A 34 -21.38 -37.81 -18.26
N ALA A 35 -21.65 -38.19 -17.02
CA ALA A 35 -22.57 -39.30 -16.73
C ALA A 35 -22.45 -39.76 -15.28
N ALA A 36 -23.61 -40.03 -14.68
CA ALA A 36 -23.79 -40.57 -13.35
C ALA A 36 -23.10 -41.94 -13.19
N LEU A 37 -22.24 -42.06 -12.16
CA LEU A 37 -21.91 -43.33 -11.52
C LEU A 37 -21.71 -43.07 -10.01
N SER A 38 -22.64 -43.61 -9.22
CA SER A 38 -22.50 -43.72 -7.77
C SER A 38 -21.35 -44.70 -7.45
N PRO A 39 -20.53 -44.44 -6.42
CA PRO A 39 -19.84 -45.53 -5.74
C PRO A 39 -20.31 -45.65 -4.29
N ALA A 40 -20.48 -46.90 -3.90
CA ALA A 40 -20.78 -47.36 -2.56
C ALA A 40 -19.94 -46.65 -1.49
N TYR A 41 -20.61 -46.26 -0.41
CA TYR A 41 -20.02 -45.72 0.81
C TYR A 41 -19.22 -46.83 1.50
N SER A 42 -17.98 -47.03 1.07
CA SER A 42 -17.03 -47.93 1.73
C SER A 42 -16.49 -47.22 2.95
N SER A 43 -16.82 -47.74 4.13
CA SER A 43 -16.25 -47.38 5.42
C SER A 43 -14.71 -47.41 5.38
N ARG A 44 -14.06 -46.25 5.31
CA ARG A 44 -12.64 -46.09 5.63
C ARG A 44 -12.52 -45.24 6.89
N SER A 45 -11.70 -45.74 7.82
CA SER A 45 -11.51 -45.30 9.20
C SER A 45 -11.29 -43.80 9.42
N PRO A 46 -11.69 -43.25 10.59
CA PRO A 46 -11.46 -41.86 10.97
C PRO A 46 -10.07 -41.73 11.57
N ALA A 47 -9.08 -41.38 10.75
CA ALA A 47 -7.76 -40.97 11.23
C ALA A 47 -7.14 -39.96 10.27
N ILE A 48 -7.88 -38.89 9.96
CA ILE A 48 -7.26 -37.69 9.41
C ILE A 48 -6.75 -36.92 10.62
N TRP A 49 -5.50 -37.18 10.97
CA TRP A 49 -4.75 -36.27 11.82
C TRP A 49 -4.76 -34.93 11.10
N PHE A 50 -5.48 -33.93 11.63
CA PHE A 50 -5.36 -32.56 11.15
C PHE A 50 -3.88 -32.19 11.29
N LEU A 51 -3.15 -32.15 10.18
CA LEU A 51 -1.81 -31.58 10.14
C LEU A 51 -1.97 -30.08 10.41
N THR A 52 -1.99 -29.71 11.69
CA THR A 52 -2.01 -28.31 12.11
C THR A 52 -0.61 -27.76 11.90
N MET A 53 -0.48 -26.81 10.98
CA MET A 53 0.77 -26.07 10.78
C MET A 53 1.06 -25.19 11.99
N LYS A 54 2.31 -25.11 12.45
CA LYS A 54 2.71 -24.23 13.56
C LYS A 54 3.61 -23.11 13.08
N ILE A 55 3.44 -21.91 13.63
CA ILE A 55 4.40 -20.82 13.43
C ILE A 55 5.70 -21.22 14.13
N ALA A 56 6.78 -21.33 13.37
CA ALA A 56 8.10 -21.71 13.87
C ALA A 56 9.01 -20.50 14.09
N LYS A 57 8.79 -19.41 13.34
CA LYS A 57 9.64 -18.21 13.43
C LYS A 57 8.91 -16.97 12.92
N VAL A 58 9.14 -15.83 13.57
CA VAL A 58 8.74 -14.50 13.08
C VAL A 58 9.98 -13.62 12.97
N GLU A 59 10.13 -12.92 11.85
CA GLU A 59 11.29 -12.09 11.57
C GLU A 59 10.85 -10.73 11.00
N ALA A 60 11.52 -9.66 11.43
CA ALA A 60 11.40 -8.33 10.85
C ALA A 60 12.70 -7.92 10.15
N PHE A 61 12.61 -7.55 8.87
CA PHE A 61 13.72 -7.05 8.07
C PHE A 61 13.55 -5.54 7.88
N LEU A 62 14.35 -4.75 8.59
CA LEU A 62 14.41 -3.31 8.40
C LEU A 62 15.29 -3.00 7.17
N LEU A 63 14.70 -2.31 6.20
CA LEU A 63 15.32 -1.94 4.94
C LEU A 63 15.42 -0.41 4.87
N SER A 64 16.51 0.09 4.30
CA SER A 64 16.72 1.52 4.12
C SER A 64 17.35 1.78 2.76
N SER A 65 16.81 2.76 2.05
CA SER A 65 17.37 3.27 0.80
C SER A 65 17.62 4.77 0.95
N PRO A 66 18.88 5.22 1.07
CA PRO A 66 19.19 6.65 0.99
C PRO A 66 18.79 7.19 -0.39
N LEU A 67 18.46 8.48 -0.44
CA LEU A 67 18.33 9.20 -1.71
C LEU A 67 19.71 9.75 -2.09
N ASP A 68 20.02 9.76 -3.39
CA ASP A 68 21.27 10.33 -3.89
C ASP A 68 21.40 11.82 -3.52
N GLU A 69 20.28 12.54 -3.57
CA GLU A 69 20.15 13.91 -3.09
C GLU A 69 18.95 14.03 -2.13
N PRO A 70 19.09 14.76 -1.00
CA PRO A 70 17.97 15.06 -0.12
C PRO A 70 16.80 15.71 -0.86
N LEU A 71 15.60 15.18 -0.66
CA LEU A 71 14.39 15.80 -1.20
C LEU A 71 13.89 16.87 -0.22
N LEU A 72 13.99 18.14 -0.64
CA LEU A 72 13.49 19.29 0.11
C LEU A 72 12.06 19.60 -0.32
N LEU A 73 11.14 19.56 0.65
CA LEU A 73 9.71 19.75 0.43
C LEU A 73 9.22 20.93 1.27
N PRO A 74 9.29 22.15 0.72
CA PRO A 74 8.79 23.34 1.41
C PRO A 74 7.26 23.30 1.51
N PHE A 75 6.73 23.65 2.67
CA PHE A 75 5.30 23.76 2.94
C PHE A 75 5.00 25.08 3.66
N TYR A 76 3.72 25.39 3.83
CA TYR A 76 3.27 26.60 4.48
C TYR A 76 3.68 26.60 5.96
N GLY A 77 4.66 27.43 6.30
CA GLY A 77 5.21 27.53 7.67
C GLY A 77 6.41 26.62 7.96
N GLY A 78 7.01 25.97 6.96
CA GLY A 78 8.23 25.20 7.20
C GLY A 78 8.78 24.45 5.98
N GLU A 79 9.73 23.57 6.24
CA GLU A 79 10.33 22.70 5.23
C GLU A 79 10.48 21.28 5.78
N ARG A 80 10.21 20.28 4.94
CA ARG A 80 10.46 18.88 5.24
C ARG A 80 11.59 18.38 4.36
N THR A 81 12.64 17.86 4.98
CA THR A 81 13.72 17.15 4.27
C THR A 81 13.50 15.64 4.35
N ILE A 82 13.58 14.95 3.22
CA ILE A 82 13.59 13.49 3.14
C ILE A 82 14.98 13.05 2.69
N LEU A 83 15.67 12.31 3.55
CA LEU A 83 17.04 11.82 3.30
C LEU A 83 17.07 10.40 2.76
N LYS A 84 16.07 9.60 3.14
CA LYS A 84 16.00 8.16 2.86
C LYS A 84 14.56 7.67 2.86
N ARG A 85 14.36 6.48 2.31
CA ARG A 85 13.11 5.71 2.41
C ARG A 85 13.40 4.45 3.21
N ASP A 86 12.75 4.35 4.36
CA ASP A 86 12.79 3.15 5.19
C ASP A 86 11.54 2.30 4.92
N ALA A 87 11.71 0.99 4.90
CA ALA A 87 10.64 0.01 4.78
C ALA A 87 10.91 -1.17 5.73
N MET A 88 9.87 -1.90 6.11
CA MET A 88 10.03 -3.16 6.84
C MET A 88 9.28 -4.27 6.12
N LEU A 89 9.96 -5.41 5.94
CA LEU A 89 9.35 -6.66 5.52
C LEU A 89 9.28 -7.60 6.73
N ILE A 90 8.08 -8.06 7.05
CA ILE A 90 7.85 -9.07 8.07
C ILE A 90 7.71 -10.42 7.38
N ARG A 91 8.36 -11.45 7.93
CA ARG A 91 8.26 -12.84 7.47
C ARG A 91 7.86 -13.74 8.62
N VAL A 92 6.81 -14.54 8.42
CA VAL A 92 6.38 -15.59 9.35
C VAL A 92 6.64 -16.92 8.67
N THR A 93 7.44 -17.79 9.30
CA THR A 93 7.81 -19.11 8.78
C THR A 93 7.13 -20.18 9.62
N ALA A 94 6.48 -21.13 8.97
CA ALA A 94 5.89 -22.31 9.58
C ALA A 94 6.92 -23.44 9.76
N ASP A 95 6.58 -24.41 10.61
CA ASP A 95 7.32 -25.64 10.88
C ASP A 95 7.54 -26.51 9.62
N ASN A 96 6.62 -26.47 8.67
CA ASN A 96 6.75 -27.11 7.35
C ASN A 96 7.56 -26.28 6.33
N GLY A 97 8.10 -25.13 6.72
CA GLY A 97 8.90 -24.25 5.88
C GLY A 97 8.11 -23.25 5.01
N LEU A 98 6.78 -23.30 5.02
CA LEU A 98 5.93 -22.32 4.33
C LEU A 98 6.11 -20.94 4.96
N LYS A 99 6.02 -19.88 4.15
CA LYS A 99 6.29 -18.50 4.56
C LYS A 99 5.15 -17.58 4.17
N GLY A 100 4.73 -16.73 5.11
CA GLY A 100 3.87 -15.59 4.86
C GLY A 100 4.63 -14.27 5.05
N TYR A 101 4.13 -13.21 4.42
CA TYR A 101 4.80 -11.92 4.34
C TYR A 101 3.83 -10.77 4.58
N GLY A 102 4.33 -9.69 5.18
CA GLY A 102 3.56 -8.46 5.41
C GLY A 102 4.46 -7.24 5.52
N PRO A 103 3.96 -6.03 5.21
CA PRO A 103 4.68 -4.80 5.48
C PRO A 103 4.65 -4.49 6.99
N GLY A 104 5.67 -3.80 7.48
CA GLY A 104 5.74 -3.34 8.87
C GLY A 104 6.07 -1.85 9.01
N PRO A 105 5.88 -1.29 10.22
CA PRO A 105 6.38 0.05 10.55
C PRO A 105 7.91 0.06 10.53
N ALA A 106 8.49 0.91 9.67
CA ALA A 106 9.92 0.90 9.36
C ALA A 106 10.78 1.66 10.39
N HIS A 107 10.80 1.19 11.63
CA HIS A 107 11.66 1.73 12.69
C HIS A 107 12.14 0.66 13.67
N GLU A 108 13.31 0.86 14.25
CA GLU A 108 13.98 -0.12 15.14
C GLU A 108 13.14 -0.51 16.36
N ARG A 109 12.34 0.41 16.90
CA ARG A 109 11.41 0.09 18.00
C ARG A 109 10.47 -1.06 17.62
N ALA A 110 9.93 -1.07 16.40
CA ALA A 110 9.01 -2.11 15.96
C ALA A 110 9.73 -3.42 15.68
N GLU A 111 10.95 -3.36 15.15
CA GLU A 111 11.77 -4.55 14.94
C GLU A 111 12.05 -5.27 16.26
N ARG A 112 12.42 -4.54 17.32
CA ARG A 112 12.55 -5.09 18.67
C ARG A 112 11.24 -5.62 19.23
N GLU A 113 10.16 -4.85 19.13
CA GLU A 113 8.82 -5.31 19.57
C GLU A 113 8.41 -6.63 18.88
N ILE A 114 8.71 -6.75 17.57
CA ILE A 114 8.43 -7.97 16.80
C ILE A 114 9.25 -9.14 17.32
N ASN A 115 10.57 -8.96 17.43
CA ASN A 115 11.49 -10.05 17.77
C ASN A 115 11.38 -10.48 19.24
N GLU A 116 11.20 -9.54 20.16
CA GLU A 116 11.31 -9.78 21.60
C GLU A 116 9.95 -10.06 22.27
N THR A 117 8.84 -9.59 21.69
CA THR A 117 7.51 -9.70 22.33
C THR A 117 6.48 -10.40 21.45
N ILE A 118 6.36 -10.01 20.18
CA ILE A 118 5.34 -10.58 19.28
C ILE A 118 5.72 -11.98 18.80
N ALA A 119 7.00 -12.23 18.48
CA ALA A 119 7.47 -13.54 18.03
C ALA A 119 7.25 -14.62 19.11
N PRO A 120 7.66 -14.44 20.39
CA PRO A 120 7.38 -15.41 21.45
C PRO A 120 5.90 -15.67 21.68
N PHE A 121 5.03 -14.67 21.44
CA PHE A 121 3.59 -14.87 21.53
C PHE A 121 3.05 -15.76 20.40
N LEU A 122 3.57 -15.63 19.17
CA LEU A 122 3.06 -16.33 17.99
C LEU A 122 3.65 -17.72 17.79
N GLU A 123 4.89 -17.96 18.19
CA GLU A 123 5.57 -19.25 18.01
C GLU A 123 4.80 -20.40 18.66
N GLY A 124 4.69 -21.52 17.95
CA GLY A 124 3.92 -22.70 18.34
C GLY A 124 2.40 -22.58 18.14
N ARG A 125 1.87 -21.42 17.74
CA ARG A 125 0.44 -21.28 17.41
C ARG A 125 0.12 -21.72 15.99
N ASP A 126 -1.13 -22.13 15.79
CA ASP A 126 -1.65 -22.46 14.46
C ASP A 126 -2.09 -21.18 13.73
N PRO A 127 -1.47 -20.81 12.60
CA PRO A 127 -1.80 -19.58 11.90
C PRO A 127 -3.23 -19.60 11.31
N ALA A 128 -3.88 -20.75 11.12
CA ALA A 128 -5.29 -20.79 10.72
C ALA A 128 -6.22 -20.24 11.81
N GLN A 129 -5.77 -20.24 13.07
CA GLN A 129 -6.52 -19.73 14.23
C GLN A 129 -6.30 -18.23 14.47
N TRP A 130 -5.67 -17.50 13.54
CA TRP A 130 -5.28 -16.08 13.71
C TRP A 130 -6.39 -15.18 14.26
N ARG A 131 -7.65 -15.42 13.88
CA ARG A 131 -8.83 -14.66 14.36
C ARG A 131 -9.08 -14.75 15.85
N THR A 132 -8.57 -15.80 16.49
CA THR A 132 -8.72 -16.07 17.93
C THR A 132 -7.56 -15.49 18.74
N PHE A 133 -6.55 -14.92 18.09
CA PHE A 133 -5.38 -14.42 18.79
C PHE A 133 -5.69 -13.11 19.50
N GLU A 134 -5.75 -13.18 20.82
CA GLU A 134 -5.85 -12.03 21.71
C GLU A 134 -4.44 -11.63 22.17
N PHE A 135 -3.79 -10.77 21.37
CA PHE A 135 -2.46 -10.28 21.70
C PHE A 135 -2.53 -9.21 22.83
N PRO A 136 -1.90 -9.46 23.99
CA PRO A 136 -1.88 -8.49 25.09
C PRO A 136 -0.87 -7.37 24.81
N GLY A 137 -1.20 -6.14 25.19
CA GLY A 137 -0.26 -5.03 25.11
C GLY A 137 -0.93 -3.66 25.05
N GLU A 138 -0.12 -2.61 25.24
CA GLU A 138 -0.57 -1.23 25.01
C GLU A 138 -0.87 -0.98 23.53
N LEU A 139 -1.59 0.11 23.25
CA LEU A 139 -2.06 0.46 21.90
C LEU A 139 -0.92 0.53 20.87
N ALA A 140 0.26 1.04 21.24
CA ALA A 140 1.40 1.15 20.33
C ALA A 140 1.91 -0.23 19.90
N LEU A 141 2.13 -1.13 20.86
CA LEU A 141 2.57 -2.50 20.60
C LEU A 141 1.52 -3.29 19.84
N GLN A 142 0.23 -3.10 20.16
CA GLN A 142 -0.86 -3.72 19.40
C GLN A 142 -0.85 -3.31 17.92
N LYS A 143 -0.54 -2.04 17.59
CA LYS A 143 -0.41 -1.61 16.19
C LYS A 143 0.71 -2.36 15.48
N THR A 144 1.85 -2.57 16.12
CA THR A 144 2.95 -3.39 15.58
C THR A 144 2.51 -4.84 15.39
N TYR A 145 1.80 -5.43 16.36
CA TYR A 145 1.21 -6.76 16.22
C TYR A 145 0.28 -6.88 15.02
N ARG A 146 -0.59 -5.89 14.76
CA ARG A 146 -1.49 -5.91 13.59
C ARG A 146 -0.75 -5.88 12.27
N ALA A 147 0.46 -5.34 12.21
CA ALA A 147 1.32 -5.46 11.02
C ALA A 147 1.83 -6.90 10.84
N VAL A 148 2.23 -7.57 11.93
CA VAL A 148 2.63 -8.99 11.89
C VAL A 148 1.45 -9.91 11.55
N GLU A 149 0.25 -9.60 12.04
CA GLU A 149 -0.98 -10.34 11.76
C GLU A 149 -1.24 -10.45 10.25
N VAL A 150 -0.92 -9.42 9.45
CA VAL A 150 -1.01 -9.50 7.98
C VAL A 150 -0.14 -10.61 7.41
N ALA A 151 1.08 -10.79 7.92
CA ALA A 151 1.98 -11.87 7.50
C ALA A 151 1.50 -13.26 7.95
N VAL A 152 0.84 -13.34 9.12
CA VAL A 152 0.18 -14.57 9.59
C VAL A 152 -1.00 -14.93 8.69
N ILE A 153 -1.81 -13.95 8.28
CA ILE A 153 -2.93 -14.15 7.36
C ILE A 153 -2.43 -14.60 5.98
N ASP A 154 -1.36 -14.00 5.46
CA ASP A 154 -0.73 -14.45 4.20
C ASP A 154 -0.21 -15.89 4.31
N LEU A 155 0.41 -16.26 5.44
CA LEU A 155 0.84 -17.64 5.69
C LEU A 155 -0.34 -18.62 5.71
N ALA A 156 -1.43 -18.29 6.41
CA ALA A 156 -2.64 -19.11 6.44
C ALA A 156 -3.25 -19.26 5.04
N ALA A 157 -3.36 -18.16 4.28
CA ALA A 157 -3.90 -18.18 2.92
C ALA A 157 -3.08 -19.07 1.98
N ARG A 158 -1.75 -19.01 2.08
CA ARG A 158 -0.84 -19.87 1.31
C ARG A 158 -0.98 -21.34 1.67
N PHE A 159 -1.20 -21.66 2.94
CA PHE A 159 -1.41 -23.03 3.39
C PHE A 159 -2.71 -23.61 2.81
N GLU A 160 -3.77 -22.82 2.81
CA GLU A 160 -5.06 -23.17 2.20
C GLU A 160 -5.04 -23.15 0.66
N GLY A 161 -3.95 -22.69 0.04
CA GLY A 161 -3.86 -22.54 -1.41
C GLY A 161 -4.85 -21.51 -1.97
N ALA A 162 -5.27 -20.53 -1.16
CA ALA A 162 -6.31 -19.56 -1.49
C ALA A 162 -5.82 -18.11 -1.40
N PRO A 163 -6.42 -17.15 -2.14
CA PRO A 163 -6.18 -15.73 -1.91
C PRO A 163 -6.67 -15.30 -0.51
N VAL A 164 -5.96 -14.35 0.12
CA VAL A 164 -6.36 -13.77 1.43
C VAL A 164 -7.81 -13.30 1.44
N SER A 165 -8.32 -12.76 0.33
CA SER A 165 -9.71 -12.31 0.20
C SER A 165 -10.74 -13.40 0.54
N GLU A 166 -10.45 -14.67 0.25
CA GLU A 166 -11.33 -15.78 0.57
C GLU A 166 -11.40 -16.04 2.08
N LEU A 167 -10.25 -15.92 2.77
CA LEU A 167 -10.15 -16.09 4.22
C LEU A 167 -10.81 -14.94 4.99
N VAL A 168 -10.87 -13.74 4.40
CA VAL A 168 -11.40 -12.53 5.07
C VAL A 168 -12.84 -12.17 4.75
N GLY A 169 -13.59 -13.08 4.10
CA GLY A 169 -15.03 -12.92 3.87
C GLY A 169 -15.50 -13.27 2.45
N GLY A 170 -14.62 -13.81 1.62
CA GLY A 170 -14.90 -14.14 0.23
C GLY A 170 -14.77 -12.95 -0.70
N ARG A 171 -14.30 -13.17 -1.93
CA ARG A 171 -14.31 -12.14 -2.98
C ARG A 171 -15.73 -11.63 -3.22
N LYS A 172 -15.90 -10.30 -3.23
CA LYS A 172 -17.20 -9.63 -3.49
C LYS A 172 -17.28 -8.91 -4.84
N ARG A 173 -16.15 -8.79 -5.53
CA ARG A 173 -16.03 -8.10 -6.83
C ARG A 173 -14.75 -8.53 -7.53
N ASP A 174 -14.77 -8.49 -8.86
CA ASP A 174 -13.60 -8.86 -9.68
C ASP A 174 -12.68 -7.67 -9.98
N ARG A 175 -13.18 -6.44 -9.81
CA ARG A 175 -12.44 -5.21 -10.09
C ARG A 175 -12.71 -4.16 -9.02
N ILE A 176 -11.70 -3.35 -8.74
CA ILE A 176 -11.78 -2.17 -7.87
C ILE A 176 -11.39 -0.93 -8.66
N LYS A 177 -12.01 0.21 -8.34
CA LYS A 177 -11.58 1.50 -8.87
C LYS A 177 -10.27 1.90 -8.18
N LEU A 178 -9.31 2.37 -8.96
CA LEU A 178 -8.06 2.93 -8.45
C LEU A 178 -8.05 4.43 -8.71
N TYR A 179 -7.34 5.16 -7.86
CA TYR A 179 -7.07 6.58 -8.03
C TYR A 179 -5.57 6.82 -7.91
N GLY A 180 -5.07 7.84 -8.60
CA GLY A 180 -3.69 8.27 -8.45
C GLY A 180 -3.51 9.01 -7.12
N SER A 181 -2.49 8.64 -6.35
CA SER A 181 -2.14 9.30 -5.08
C SER A 181 -0.64 9.60 -5.12
N ALA A 182 -0.30 10.74 -5.69
CA ALA A 182 1.06 11.16 -5.97
C ALA A 182 1.27 12.60 -5.53
N GLY A 183 2.43 13.18 -5.85
CA GLY A 183 2.75 14.54 -5.47
C GLY A 183 2.95 14.73 -3.97
N MET A 184 3.90 15.58 -3.61
CA MET A 184 4.05 16.04 -2.24
C MET A 184 4.58 17.46 -2.25
N TYR A 185 3.75 18.39 -1.78
CA TYR A 185 4.10 19.79 -1.56
C TYR A 185 4.63 20.47 -2.83
N MET A 186 3.98 20.24 -3.96
CA MET A 186 4.37 20.83 -5.24
C MET A 186 3.73 22.21 -5.43
N SER A 187 4.10 22.91 -6.49
CA SER A 187 3.42 24.13 -6.95
C SER A 187 2.08 23.80 -7.64
N PRO A 188 1.16 24.79 -7.79
CA PRO A 188 -0.09 24.59 -8.53
C PRO A 188 0.10 24.03 -9.95
N GLU A 189 1.11 24.53 -10.68
CA GLU A 189 1.42 24.09 -12.05
C GLU A 189 1.91 22.64 -12.10
N GLU A 190 2.81 22.25 -11.20
CA GLU A 190 3.31 20.88 -11.09
C GLU A 190 2.18 19.90 -10.76
N TYR A 191 1.26 20.29 -9.88
CA TYR A 191 0.08 19.50 -9.56
C TYR A 191 -0.86 19.34 -10.76
N ALA A 192 -1.09 20.40 -11.54
CA ALA A 192 -1.90 20.31 -12.76
C ALA A 192 -1.27 19.38 -13.80
N ASN A 193 0.05 19.46 -13.98
CA ASN A 193 0.80 18.56 -14.86
C ASN A 193 0.74 17.10 -14.38
N GLU A 194 0.88 16.85 -13.07
CA GLU A 194 0.78 15.50 -12.50
C GLU A 194 -0.65 14.96 -12.61
N ALA A 195 -1.68 15.78 -12.37
CA ALA A 195 -3.07 15.41 -12.52
C ALA A 195 -3.38 14.97 -13.96
N LYS A 196 -2.90 15.74 -14.95
CA LYS A 196 -2.99 15.36 -16.36
C LYS A 196 -2.27 14.06 -16.65
N ALA A 197 -1.04 13.89 -16.18
CA ALA A 197 -0.28 12.65 -16.39
C ALA A 197 -1.00 11.43 -15.78
N ILE A 198 -1.62 11.57 -14.61
CA ILE A 198 -2.40 10.52 -13.96
C ILE A 198 -3.68 10.18 -14.74
N ALA A 199 -4.36 11.20 -15.27
CA ALA A 199 -5.50 10.98 -16.15
C ALA A 199 -5.10 10.26 -17.45
N ASP A 200 -3.97 10.65 -18.07
CA ASP A 200 -3.43 10.03 -19.28
C ASP A 200 -3.01 8.56 -19.04
N LEU A 201 -2.71 8.16 -17.79
CA LEU A 201 -2.50 6.77 -17.38
C LEU A 201 -3.81 5.96 -17.23
N GLY A 202 -4.97 6.60 -17.38
CA GLY A 202 -6.30 5.97 -17.29
C GLY A 202 -6.90 5.93 -15.90
N PHE A 203 -6.33 6.66 -14.92
CA PHE A 203 -6.97 6.81 -13.61
C PHE A 203 -8.15 7.78 -13.71
N THR A 204 -9.27 7.41 -13.11
CA THR A 204 -10.49 8.24 -13.11
C THR A 204 -10.51 9.29 -12.00
N ALA A 205 -9.49 9.29 -11.14
CA ALA A 205 -9.39 10.27 -10.07
C ALA A 205 -7.95 10.44 -9.59
N TYR A 206 -7.66 11.61 -9.03
CA TYR A 206 -6.37 11.99 -8.47
C TYR A 206 -6.54 12.64 -7.09
N LYS A 207 -5.68 12.27 -6.14
CA LYS A 207 -5.64 12.81 -4.78
C LYS A 207 -4.34 13.59 -4.55
N MET A 208 -4.46 14.90 -4.38
CA MET A 208 -3.34 15.78 -4.05
C MET A 208 -3.09 15.87 -2.53
N ARG A 209 -1.89 16.30 -2.15
CA ARG A 209 -1.51 16.64 -0.76
C ARG A 209 -1.28 18.15 -0.63
N PRO A 210 -2.26 18.92 -0.13
CA PRO A 210 -2.13 20.36 0.03
C PRO A 210 -1.04 20.68 1.03
N ALA A 211 -0.31 21.76 0.78
CA ALA A 211 0.78 22.18 1.65
C ALA A 211 1.27 23.60 1.34
N ARG A 212 0.69 24.30 0.37
CA ARG A 212 1.19 25.61 -0.08
C ARG A 212 0.47 26.78 0.57
N GLY A 213 -0.53 26.49 1.40
CA GLY A 213 -1.34 27.48 2.10
C GLY A 213 -2.69 27.65 1.40
N PRO A 214 -3.68 28.24 2.08
CA PRO A 214 -5.08 28.24 1.64
C PRO A 214 -5.27 28.74 0.21
N GLU A 215 -4.68 29.88 -0.13
CA GLU A 215 -4.85 30.51 -1.44
C GLU A 215 -4.20 29.68 -2.55
N LYS A 216 -2.99 29.16 -2.32
CA LYS A 216 -2.26 28.36 -3.31
C LYS A 216 -2.84 26.95 -3.46
N ASP A 217 -3.39 26.38 -2.40
CA ASP A 217 -4.05 25.07 -2.47
C ASP A 217 -5.41 25.19 -3.19
N LEU A 218 -6.14 26.31 -3.06
CA LEU A 218 -7.30 26.63 -3.91
C LEU A 218 -6.90 26.82 -5.37
N GLU A 219 -5.85 27.60 -5.64
CA GLU A 219 -5.31 27.77 -7.00
C GLU A 219 -4.94 26.42 -7.61
N THR A 220 -4.29 25.54 -6.83
CA THR A 220 -3.90 24.20 -7.26
C THR A 220 -5.09 23.39 -7.77
N ILE A 221 -6.22 23.44 -7.06
CA ILE A 221 -7.42 22.69 -7.46
C ILE A 221 -8.01 23.25 -8.74
N ALA A 222 -8.12 24.57 -8.86
CA ALA A 222 -8.60 25.22 -10.08
C ALA A 222 -7.75 24.84 -11.29
N ARG A 223 -6.41 24.89 -11.16
CA ARG A 223 -5.46 24.50 -12.22
C ARG A 223 -5.55 23.03 -12.57
N MET A 224 -5.66 22.16 -11.56
CA MET A 224 -5.85 20.73 -11.78
C MET A 224 -7.14 20.47 -12.55
N ARG A 225 -8.25 21.12 -12.18
CA ARG A 225 -9.53 21.00 -12.87
C ARG A 225 -9.44 21.45 -14.32
N GLU A 226 -8.85 22.61 -14.59
CA GLU A 226 -8.58 23.09 -15.95
C GLU A 226 -7.81 22.06 -16.78
N ALA A 227 -6.81 21.39 -16.18
CA ALA A 227 -5.95 20.44 -16.86
C ALA A 227 -6.61 19.10 -17.19
N VAL A 228 -7.54 18.62 -16.35
CA VAL A 228 -8.14 17.27 -16.49
C VAL A 228 -9.58 17.27 -16.99
N GLY A 229 -10.24 18.44 -17.06
CA GLY A 229 -11.65 18.55 -17.43
C GLY A 229 -12.59 17.99 -16.34
N PRO A 230 -13.92 18.04 -16.51
CA PRO A 230 -14.88 17.80 -15.42
C PRO A 230 -15.00 16.31 -14.98
N ASP A 231 -14.60 15.36 -15.83
CA ASP A 231 -14.88 13.94 -15.61
C ASP A 231 -13.92 13.25 -14.63
N VAL A 232 -12.74 13.82 -14.41
CA VAL A 232 -11.73 13.25 -13.50
C VAL A 232 -12.02 13.71 -12.07
N GLY A 233 -12.17 12.76 -11.15
CA GLY A 233 -12.39 13.05 -9.73
C GLY A 233 -11.15 13.68 -9.10
N LEU A 234 -11.32 14.81 -8.42
CA LEU A 234 -10.24 15.45 -7.66
C LEU A 234 -10.51 15.29 -6.17
N MET A 235 -9.49 14.87 -5.43
CA MET A 235 -9.55 14.63 -3.99
C MET A 235 -8.38 15.31 -3.28
N ILE A 236 -8.57 15.58 -2.00
CA ILE A 236 -7.59 16.27 -1.15
C ILE A 236 -7.34 15.42 0.09
N ASP A 237 -6.07 15.25 0.45
CA ASP A 237 -5.66 14.63 1.70
C ASP A 237 -4.81 15.62 2.50
N ALA A 238 -5.45 16.35 3.40
CA ALA A 238 -4.79 17.36 4.24
C ALA A 238 -3.84 16.77 5.31
N HIS A 239 -3.80 15.44 5.45
CA HIS A 239 -3.10 14.70 6.52
C HIS A 239 -3.53 15.22 7.90
N ALA A 240 -2.78 16.17 8.45
CA ALA A 240 -3.07 16.91 9.68
C ALA A 240 -2.47 18.34 9.63
N TRP A 241 -2.12 18.83 8.44
CA TRP A 241 -1.42 20.13 8.27
C TRP A 241 -2.35 21.32 8.37
N TRP A 242 -3.63 21.11 8.16
CA TRP A 242 -4.62 22.17 8.21
C TRP A 242 -5.02 22.43 9.66
N SER A 243 -4.52 23.53 10.20
CA SER A 243 -5.05 24.11 11.43
C SER A 243 -6.17 25.07 11.08
N LEU A 244 -7.28 25.06 11.83
CA LEU A 244 -8.31 26.07 11.68
C LEU A 244 -7.83 27.40 12.27
N GLY A 245 -8.08 28.50 11.57
CA GLY A 245 -7.78 29.85 12.03
C GLY A 245 -7.66 30.85 10.90
N ASP A 246 -7.70 32.14 11.24
CA ASP A 246 -7.79 33.24 10.28
C ASP A 246 -6.59 33.32 9.31
N ASN A 247 -5.43 32.77 9.70
CA ASN A 247 -4.18 32.75 8.91
C ASN A 247 -3.88 31.37 8.26
N SER A 248 -4.86 30.47 8.27
CA SER A 248 -4.79 29.11 7.75
C SER A 248 -6.13 28.82 7.04
N TYR A 249 -6.76 27.66 7.23
CA TYR A 249 -7.98 27.32 6.50
C TYR A 249 -9.22 27.84 7.23
N SER A 250 -9.91 28.81 6.61
CA SER A 250 -11.21 29.26 7.09
C SER A 250 -12.29 28.22 6.82
N HIS A 251 -13.41 28.28 7.54
CA HIS A 251 -14.57 27.42 7.27
C HIS A 251 -15.07 27.56 5.83
N ASN A 252 -15.10 28.79 5.31
CA ASN A 252 -15.50 29.07 3.93
C ASN A 252 -14.56 28.40 2.91
N THR A 253 -13.25 28.44 3.17
CA THR A 253 -12.25 27.72 2.35
C THR A 253 -12.58 26.22 2.33
N LEU A 254 -12.87 25.60 3.47
CA LEU A 254 -13.23 24.18 3.56
C LEU A 254 -14.53 23.84 2.82
N GLU A 255 -15.50 24.75 2.78
CA GLU A 255 -16.75 24.56 2.02
C GLU A 255 -16.57 24.74 0.51
N GLN A 256 -15.65 25.60 0.08
CA GLN A 256 -15.37 25.85 -1.33
C GLN A 256 -14.57 24.72 -1.98
N LEU A 257 -13.60 24.16 -1.25
CA LEU A 257 -12.68 23.12 -1.76
C LEU A 257 -13.41 21.93 -2.44
N PRO A 258 -14.48 21.33 -1.87
CA PRO A 258 -15.22 20.25 -2.54
C PRO A 258 -16.06 20.71 -3.73
N ARG A 259 -16.46 21.99 -3.78
CA ARG A 259 -17.27 22.53 -4.88
C ARG A 259 -16.40 22.78 -6.10
N ASP A 260 -15.25 23.42 -5.91
CA ASP A 260 -14.28 23.69 -6.98
C ASP A 260 -13.64 22.39 -7.50
N SER A 261 -13.54 21.36 -6.65
CA SER A 261 -13.08 20.04 -7.07
C SER A 261 -14.14 19.23 -7.83
N GLN A 262 -15.39 19.69 -7.93
CA GLN A 262 -16.51 19.02 -8.62
C GLN A 262 -17.07 19.81 -9.80
N ALA A 263 -16.88 21.13 -9.82
CA ALA A 263 -17.15 21.99 -10.98
C ALA A 263 -16.18 21.68 -12.12
#